data_AF-A0A813HRJ6-F1
#
_entry.id   AF-A0A813HRJ6-F1
#
_cell.length_a   1.000
_cell.length_b   1.000
_cell.length_c   1.000
_cell.angle_alpha   90.00
_cell.angle_beta   90.00
_cell.angle_gamma   90.00
#
_symmetry.space_group_name_H-M   'P 1'
#
loop_
_entity.id
_entity.type
_entity.pdbx_description
1 polymer ?
#
loop_
_entity_poly.entity_id
_entity_poly.type
_entity_poly.pdbx_seq_one_letter_code
_entity_poly.pdbx_strand_id
1 'polypeptide(L)'
;AYYAVHTNEKRSTVTLNQKSRFGIGDVYFLAIAMGMCEVVEGDIKRLSERAVHMVSGQKIEADVCLKLYGFNGNFDVDRLMNIKSMFGWWPDEDFRRFVIAEPIGVNATQFGGTSFSPGIRAWVEQSAHFLWYPSDWQIIINCGLMPKHPADPENDRPAYVVDARHGTSCTIAVSTVIQALATSVPGDLKRRKQLECHPMQRFLDECRGEWEDYGRKWK
;
A
#
# COMPACT_ATOMS: atom_id res chain seq x y z
N ALA A 1 0.04 -26.31 7.37
CA ALA A 1 0.23 -25.14 8.25
C ALA A 1 0.76 -23.99 7.40
N TYR A 2 0.16 -22.81 7.49
CA TYR A 2 0.58 -21.66 6.68
C TYR A 2 1.92 -21.13 7.21
N TYR A 3 2.97 -21.14 6.39
CA TYR A 3 4.35 -20.85 6.82
C TYR A 3 4.54 -19.45 7.44
N ALA A 4 3.65 -18.52 7.10
CA ALA A 4 3.71 -17.11 7.46
C ALA A 4 2.93 -16.74 8.74
N VAL A 5 2.19 -17.69 9.32
CA VAL A 5 1.30 -17.44 10.47
C VAL A 5 1.99 -17.93 11.74
N HIS A 6 2.29 -17.01 12.65
CA HIS A 6 2.89 -17.32 13.94
C HIS A 6 1.90 -16.98 15.05
N THR A 7 1.85 -17.81 16.09
CA THR A 7 1.03 -17.54 17.28
C THR A 7 1.89 -17.50 18.52
N ASN A 8 1.48 -16.74 19.53
CA ASN A 8 2.07 -16.89 20.86
C ASN A 8 1.69 -18.27 21.48
N GLU A 9 2.36 -18.67 22.56
CA GLU A 9 2.12 -19.95 23.23
C GLU A 9 0.65 -20.15 23.62
N LYS A 10 -0.01 -19.08 24.06
CA LYS A 10 -1.42 -19.07 24.48
C LYS A 10 -2.41 -19.03 23.30
N ARG A 11 -1.93 -18.91 22.07
CA ARG A 11 -2.72 -18.71 20.84
C ARG A 11 -3.74 -17.57 20.91
N SER A 12 -3.46 -16.57 21.75
CA SER A 12 -4.32 -15.39 21.93
C SER A 12 -3.96 -14.28 20.96
N THR A 13 -2.78 -14.34 20.33
CA THR A 13 -2.34 -13.39 19.31
C THR A 13 -1.74 -14.12 18.12
N VAL A 14 -1.93 -13.52 16.95
CA VAL A 14 -1.40 -14.00 15.67
C VAL A 14 -0.54 -12.90 15.06
N THR A 15 0.64 -13.28 14.57
CA THR A 15 1.54 -12.42 13.80
C THR A 15 1.70 -13.02 12.41
N LEU A 16 1.50 -12.20 11.39
CA LEU A 16 1.74 -12.55 10.01
C LEU A 16 3.10 -12.00 9.58
N ASN A 17 3.99 -12.91 9.19
CA ASN A 17 5.29 -12.58 8.61
C ASN A 17 5.42 -13.26 7.24
N GLN A 18 5.27 -12.48 6.18
CA GLN A 18 5.32 -12.97 4.81
C GLN A 18 6.06 -12.00 3.90
N LYS A 19 6.68 -12.53 2.85
CA LYS A 19 7.33 -11.72 1.81
C LYS A 19 6.34 -11.10 0.83
N SER A 20 5.16 -11.71 0.65
CA SER A 20 4.11 -11.15 -0.22
C SER A 20 3.56 -9.85 0.34
N ARG A 21 3.31 -8.88 -0.55
CA ARG A 21 2.78 -7.54 -0.20
C ARG A 21 1.38 -7.59 0.42
N PHE A 22 0.54 -8.49 -0.08
CA PHE A 22 -0.85 -8.61 0.38
C PHE A 22 -0.97 -9.63 1.49
N GLY A 23 -1.36 -9.17 2.68
CA GLY A 23 -1.72 -10.06 3.79
C GLY A 23 -2.88 -10.97 3.40
N ILE A 24 -2.77 -12.25 3.70
CA ILE A 24 -3.90 -13.18 3.59
C ILE A 24 -4.88 -12.85 4.73
N GLY A 25 -6.10 -12.43 4.38
CA GLY A 25 -7.15 -12.09 5.34
C GLY A 25 -7.84 -13.32 5.93
N ASP A 26 -8.55 -13.12 7.05
CA ASP A 26 -9.44 -14.09 7.68
C ASP A 26 -10.52 -14.65 6.73
N VAL A 27 -11.06 -13.79 5.85
CA VAL A 27 -12.06 -14.17 4.84
C VAL A 27 -11.59 -15.30 3.94
N TYR A 28 -10.30 -15.34 3.58
CA TYR A 28 -9.74 -16.43 2.77
C TYR A 28 -9.82 -17.77 3.50
N PHE A 29 -9.43 -17.79 4.79
CA PHE A 29 -9.47 -19.00 5.59
C PHE A 29 -10.90 -19.46 5.87
N LEU A 30 -11.83 -18.52 6.08
CA LEU A 30 -13.26 -18.82 6.22
C LEU A 30 -13.84 -19.41 4.93
N ALA A 31 -13.50 -18.85 3.76
CA ALA A 31 -13.97 -19.37 2.47
C ALA A 31 -13.50 -20.81 2.21
N ILE A 32 -12.26 -21.13 2.58
CA ILE A 32 -11.75 -22.51 2.52
C ILE A 32 -12.53 -23.41 3.49
N ALA A 33 -12.70 -22.99 4.74
CA ALA A 33 -13.42 -23.78 5.76
C ALA A 33 -14.90 -24.03 5.39
N MET A 34 -15.51 -23.11 4.65
CA MET A 34 -16.88 -23.22 4.14
C MET A 34 -16.98 -24.01 2.81
N GLY A 35 -15.86 -24.47 2.25
CA GLY A 35 -15.83 -25.16 0.94
C GLY A 35 -16.15 -24.25 -0.25
N MET A 36 -16.07 -22.93 -0.07
CA MET A 36 -16.29 -21.94 -1.14
C MET A 36 -15.02 -21.63 -1.93
N CYS A 37 -13.85 -22.02 -1.40
CA CYS A 37 -12.55 -21.81 -2.01
C CYS A 37 -11.73 -23.10 -1.95
N GLU A 38 -11.14 -23.47 -3.08
CA GLU A 38 -10.17 -24.56 -3.20
C GLU A 38 -8.82 -23.99 -3.61
N VAL A 39 -7.75 -24.52 -3.01
CA VAL A 39 -6.38 -24.16 -3.35
C VAL A 39 -5.80 -25.27 -4.22
N VAL A 40 -5.44 -24.94 -5.45
CA VAL A 40 -4.77 -25.87 -6.37
C VAL A 40 -3.37 -25.35 -6.64
N GLU A 41 -2.36 -26.14 -6.29
CA GLU A 41 -0.96 -25.84 -6.55
C GLU A 41 -0.48 -26.57 -7.82
N GLY A 42 0.10 -25.85 -8.76
CA GLY A 42 0.70 -26.43 -9.96
C GLY A 42 0.82 -25.45 -11.12
N ASP A 43 1.44 -25.93 -12.21
CA ASP A 43 1.63 -25.13 -13.41
C ASP A 43 0.46 -25.26 -14.39
N ILE A 44 0.13 -24.15 -15.03
CA ILE A 44 -0.87 -24.10 -16.11
C ILE A 44 -0.19 -24.52 -17.41
N LYS A 45 -0.68 -25.62 -18.03
CA LYS A 45 -0.23 -26.07 -19.35
C LYS A 45 -0.85 -25.25 -20.47
N ARG A 46 -2.16 -25.02 -20.41
CA ARG A 46 -2.92 -24.20 -21.37
C ARG A 46 -4.28 -23.79 -20.81
N LEU A 47 -4.89 -22.79 -21.43
CA LEU A 47 -6.27 -22.38 -21.19
C LEU A 47 -7.13 -22.77 -22.39
N SER A 48 -8.38 -23.19 -22.14
CA SER A 48 -9.40 -23.35 -23.18
C SER A 48 -10.70 -22.67 -22.74
N GLU A 49 -11.72 -22.68 -23.59
CA GLU A 49 -13.05 -22.21 -23.21
C GLU A 49 -13.48 -22.90 -21.91
N ARG A 50 -13.77 -22.06 -20.91
CA ARG A 50 -14.23 -22.43 -19.56
C ARG A 50 -13.36 -23.42 -18.80
N ALA A 51 -12.07 -23.55 -19.13
CA ALA A 51 -11.20 -24.48 -18.41
C ALA A 51 -9.73 -24.10 -18.35
N VAL A 52 -9.11 -24.45 -17.22
CA VAL A 52 -7.67 -24.40 -16.97
C VAL A 52 -7.12 -25.81 -17.02
N HIS A 53 -6.16 -26.07 -17.90
CA HIS A 53 -5.51 -27.38 -18.03
C HIS A 53 -4.17 -27.32 -17.31
N MET A 54 -4.02 -28.10 -16.25
CA MET A 54 -2.79 -28.17 -15.46
C MET A 54 -1.76 -29.09 -16.13
N VAL A 55 -0.47 -28.88 -15.87
CA VAL A 55 0.61 -29.77 -16.33
C VAL A 55 0.46 -31.18 -15.75
N SER A 56 -0.12 -31.30 -14.55
CA SER A 56 -0.44 -32.58 -13.90
C SER A 56 -1.49 -33.42 -14.65
N GLY A 57 -2.19 -32.83 -15.64
CA GLY A 57 -3.31 -33.45 -16.36
C GLY A 57 -4.68 -33.13 -15.76
N GLN A 58 -4.75 -32.50 -14.58
CA GLN A 58 -6.00 -32.02 -13.99
C GLN A 58 -6.62 -30.93 -14.88
N LYS A 59 -7.95 -31.01 -15.07
CA LYS A 59 -8.76 -29.97 -15.72
C LYS A 59 -9.62 -29.29 -14.66
N ILE A 60 -9.54 -27.96 -14.58
CA ILE A 60 -10.35 -27.15 -13.67
C ILE A 60 -11.36 -26.37 -14.52
N GLU A 61 -12.66 -26.60 -14.30
CA GLU A 61 -13.70 -25.80 -14.95
C GLU A 61 -13.77 -24.42 -14.30
N ALA A 62 -13.79 -23.36 -15.10
CA ALA A 62 -13.82 -21.98 -14.64
C ALA A 62 -14.51 -21.06 -15.63
N ASP A 63 -15.53 -20.33 -15.20
CA ASP A 63 -16.24 -19.35 -16.03
C ASP A 63 -15.46 -18.05 -16.22
N VAL A 64 -14.68 -17.69 -15.20
CA VAL A 64 -13.89 -16.46 -15.16
C VAL A 64 -12.49 -16.80 -14.67
N CYS A 65 -11.48 -16.26 -15.36
CA CYS A 65 -10.08 -16.34 -14.95
C CYS A 65 -9.58 -14.95 -14.54
N LEU A 66 -9.25 -14.78 -13.26
CA LEU A 66 -8.63 -13.57 -12.73
C LEU A 66 -7.13 -13.80 -12.57
N LYS A 67 -6.33 -12.96 -13.23
CA LYS A 67 -4.86 -13.02 -13.16
C LYS A 67 -4.35 -12.02 -12.13
N LEU A 68 -3.72 -12.51 -11.07
CA LEU A 68 -3.24 -11.73 -9.93
C LEU A 68 -1.71 -11.72 -9.85
N TYR A 69 -1.03 -11.19 -10.86
CA TYR A 69 0.45 -11.23 -10.94
C TYR A 69 1.17 -10.29 -9.97
N GLY A 70 0.47 -9.31 -9.40
CA GLY A 70 1.10 -8.25 -8.62
C GLY A 70 2.03 -7.36 -9.46
N PHE A 71 2.93 -6.65 -8.79
CA PHE A 71 3.89 -5.74 -9.43
C PHE A 71 5.28 -5.93 -8.81
N ASN A 72 6.32 -5.93 -9.62
CA ASN A 72 7.72 -5.90 -9.18
C ASN A 72 8.28 -4.48 -9.25
N GLY A 73 9.38 -4.24 -8.55
CA GLY A 73 10.15 -3.01 -8.72
C GLY A 73 10.78 -2.94 -10.11
N ASN A 74 10.99 -1.75 -10.64
CA ASN A 74 11.74 -1.55 -11.87
C ASN A 74 12.90 -0.57 -11.66
N PHE A 75 14.14 -1.02 -11.88
CA PHE A 75 15.35 -0.18 -11.82
C PHE A 75 15.32 1.03 -12.75
N ASP A 76 14.50 1.01 -13.81
CA ASP A 76 14.28 2.15 -14.69
C ASP A 76 13.74 3.37 -13.95
N VAL A 77 12.97 3.16 -12.88
CA VAL A 77 12.45 4.24 -12.04
C VAL A 77 13.59 4.92 -11.29
N ASP A 78 14.52 4.16 -10.70
CA ASP A 78 15.71 4.72 -10.06
C ASP A 78 16.57 5.49 -11.07
N ARG A 79 16.74 4.94 -12.29
CA ARG A 79 17.49 5.60 -13.36
C ARG A 79 16.84 6.89 -13.82
N LEU A 80 15.53 6.86 -14.10
CA LEU A 80 14.74 8.01 -14.54
C LEU A 80 14.75 9.12 -13.49
N MET A 81 14.55 8.74 -12.24
CA MET A 81 14.49 9.68 -11.14
C MET A 81 15.88 10.06 -10.63
N ASN A 82 16.95 9.37 -11.03
CA ASN A 82 18.31 9.49 -10.51
C ASN A 82 18.36 9.28 -8.99
N ILE A 83 17.91 8.11 -8.52
CA ILE A 83 17.89 7.69 -7.12
C ILE A 83 19.13 6.83 -6.87
N LYS A 84 20.00 7.23 -5.94
CA LYS A 84 21.15 6.41 -5.50
C LYS A 84 20.81 5.65 -4.22
N SER A 85 20.07 6.29 -3.32
CA SER A 85 19.55 5.67 -2.11
C SER A 85 18.29 6.37 -1.65
N MET A 86 17.42 5.63 -0.97
CA MET A 86 16.27 6.20 -0.26
C MET A 86 16.67 6.54 1.16
N PHE A 87 16.43 7.79 1.57
CA PHE A 87 16.49 8.23 2.96
C PHE A 87 15.06 8.35 3.48
N GLY A 88 14.60 7.33 4.21
CA GLY A 88 13.16 7.15 4.43
C GLY A 88 12.42 7.03 3.10
N TRP A 89 11.58 8.02 2.79
CA TRP A 89 10.81 8.13 1.53
C TRP A 89 11.40 9.11 0.51
N TRP A 90 12.52 9.75 0.85
CA TRP A 90 13.11 10.83 0.06
C TRP A 90 14.36 10.34 -0.66
N PRO A 91 14.40 10.37 -2.00
CA PRO A 91 15.60 10.08 -2.75
C PRO A 91 16.74 11.02 -2.36
N ASP A 92 17.88 10.44 -2.00
CA ASP A 92 19.15 11.14 -1.79
C ASP A 92 19.05 12.32 -0.79
N GLU A 93 18.24 12.17 0.26
CA GLU A 93 18.03 13.18 1.32
C GLU A 93 17.41 14.50 0.81
N ASP A 94 16.80 14.51 -0.38
CA ASP A 94 16.14 15.69 -0.94
C ASP A 94 14.65 15.72 -0.61
N PHE A 95 14.25 16.55 0.36
CA PHE A 95 12.85 16.66 0.81
C PHE A 95 11.86 17.07 -0.29
N ARG A 96 12.36 17.68 -1.37
CA ARG A 96 11.54 18.12 -2.51
C ARG A 96 11.17 16.96 -3.43
N ARG A 97 11.91 15.86 -3.36
CA ARG A 97 11.67 14.62 -4.12
C ARG A 97 11.03 13.62 -3.18
N PHE A 98 9.81 13.22 -3.48
CA PHE A 98 9.11 12.22 -2.69
C PHE A 98 8.71 11.06 -3.58
N VAL A 99 9.15 9.86 -3.22
CA VAL A 99 8.85 8.63 -3.98
C VAL A 99 8.48 7.55 -2.98
N ILE A 100 7.32 6.94 -3.20
CA ILE A 100 6.86 5.85 -2.37
C ILE A 100 6.32 4.72 -3.24
N ALA A 101 6.88 3.53 -3.05
CA ALA A 101 6.26 2.28 -3.42
C ALA A 101 5.66 1.65 -2.17
N GLU A 102 4.62 0.84 -2.35
CA GLU A 102 4.11 0.01 -1.25
C GLU A 102 5.24 -0.85 -0.68
N PRO A 103 5.52 -0.74 0.63
CA PRO A 103 6.59 -1.51 1.24
C PRO A 103 6.40 -3.01 1.02
N ILE A 104 7.48 -3.69 0.67
CA ILE A 104 7.42 -5.14 0.44
C ILE A 104 7.34 -5.91 1.76
N GLY A 105 6.57 -7.00 1.71
CA GLY A 105 6.31 -7.88 2.83
C GLY A 105 5.27 -7.35 3.81
N VAL A 106 4.76 -8.25 4.62
CA VAL A 106 3.87 -7.94 5.74
C VAL A 106 4.53 -8.43 7.00
N ASN A 107 4.67 -7.51 7.95
CA ASN A 107 4.98 -7.82 9.34
C ASN A 107 3.91 -7.15 10.19
N ALA A 108 2.78 -7.83 10.36
CA ALA A 108 1.59 -7.26 10.96
C ALA A 108 1.03 -8.19 12.04
N THR A 109 0.63 -7.57 13.15
CA THR A 109 -0.18 -8.21 14.20
C THR A 109 -1.67 -7.86 14.04
N GLN A 110 -1.98 -6.82 13.25
CA GLN A 110 -3.33 -6.33 13.00
C GLN A 110 -3.41 -5.74 11.59
N PHE A 111 -4.57 -5.87 10.95
CA PHE A 111 -4.89 -5.15 9.72
C PHE A 111 -5.88 -4.03 10.03
N GLY A 112 -5.48 -2.78 9.76
CA GLY A 112 -6.39 -1.63 9.86
C GLY A 112 -7.37 -1.51 8.69
N GLY A 113 -7.13 -2.26 7.60
CA GLY A 113 -7.96 -2.30 6.41
C GLY A 113 -7.26 -3.00 5.25
N THR A 114 -8.01 -3.32 4.19
CA THR A 114 -7.49 -3.90 2.94
C THR A 114 -7.10 -2.83 1.91
N SER A 115 -7.31 -1.56 2.25
CA SER A 115 -6.96 -0.43 1.39
C SER A 115 -5.66 0.21 1.85
N PHE A 116 -4.83 0.56 0.88
CA PHE A 116 -3.62 1.34 1.07
C PHE A 116 -3.89 2.84 1.30
N SER A 117 -5.13 3.29 1.09
CA SER A 117 -5.52 4.70 1.14
C SER A 117 -5.19 5.42 2.47
N PRO A 118 -5.38 4.80 3.65
CA PRO A 118 -5.01 5.44 4.92
C PRO A 118 -3.49 5.72 5.01
N GLY A 119 -2.66 4.81 4.51
CA GLY A 119 -1.20 4.98 4.45
C GLY A 119 -0.79 6.10 3.50
N ILE A 120 -1.31 6.09 2.26
CA ILE A 120 -1.05 7.14 1.26
C ILE A 120 -1.36 8.52 1.82
N ARG A 121 -2.50 8.68 2.50
CA ARG A 121 -2.91 9.94 3.13
C ARG A 121 -1.84 10.47 4.08
N ALA A 122 -1.39 9.63 5.02
CA ALA A 122 -0.39 10.02 6.01
C ALA A 122 0.93 10.41 5.34
N TRP A 123 1.39 9.65 4.34
CA TRP A 123 2.65 9.92 3.65
C TRP A 123 2.62 11.17 2.78
N VAL A 124 1.50 11.44 2.10
CA VAL A 124 1.33 12.68 1.34
C VAL A 124 1.35 13.89 2.28
N GLU A 125 0.75 13.78 3.47
CA GLU A 125 0.80 14.85 4.47
C GLU A 125 2.22 15.06 5.03
N GLN A 126 2.96 13.99 5.30
CA GLN A 126 4.38 14.07 5.69
C GLN A 126 5.22 14.74 4.61
N SER A 127 5.05 14.36 3.34
CA SER A 127 5.76 14.96 2.21
C SER A 127 5.42 16.45 2.05
N ALA A 128 4.13 16.80 2.10
CA ALA A 128 3.67 18.17 1.98
C ALA A 128 4.20 19.06 3.12
N HIS A 129 4.31 18.53 4.34
CA HIS A 129 4.86 19.27 5.49
C HIS A 129 6.25 19.82 5.19
N PHE A 130 7.18 19.01 4.67
CA PHE A 130 8.53 19.49 4.38
C PHE A 130 8.62 20.43 3.18
N LEU A 131 7.64 20.39 2.26
CA LEU A 131 7.53 21.41 1.21
C LEU A 131 7.09 22.77 1.76
N TRP A 132 6.22 22.79 2.77
CA TRP A 132 5.73 24.03 3.40
C TRP A 132 6.64 24.55 4.50
N TYR A 133 7.30 23.66 5.22
CA TYR A 133 8.21 23.97 6.33
C TYR A 133 9.60 23.34 6.09
N PRO A 134 10.37 23.81 5.10
CA PRO A 134 11.67 23.23 4.76
C PRO A 134 12.69 23.21 5.91
N SER A 135 12.60 24.13 6.86
CA SER A 135 13.49 24.20 8.03
C SER A 135 13.42 22.93 8.89
N ASP A 136 12.26 22.30 8.96
CA ASP A 136 12.03 21.11 9.77
C ASP A 136 12.78 19.89 9.21
N TRP A 137 13.13 19.91 7.91
CA TRP A 137 13.91 18.86 7.29
C TRP A 137 15.29 18.70 7.93
N GLN A 138 15.92 19.81 8.36
CA GLN A 138 17.22 19.74 9.00
C GLN A 138 17.16 18.96 10.32
N ILE A 139 16.02 18.99 11.02
CA ILE A 139 15.80 18.22 12.24
C ILE A 139 15.79 16.71 11.92
N ILE A 140 15.14 16.33 10.81
CA ILE A 140 15.13 14.94 10.31
C ILE A 140 16.54 14.47 9.92
N ILE A 141 17.33 15.30 9.22
CA ILE A 141 18.72 14.95 8.88
C ILE A 141 19.55 14.76 10.16
N ASN A 142 19.43 15.69 11.11
CA ASN A 142 20.27 15.72 12.30
C ASN A 142 19.90 14.65 13.35
N CYS A 143 18.69 14.10 13.32
CA CYS A 143 18.28 13.11 14.32
C CYS A 143 18.98 11.75 14.14
N GLY A 144 19.47 11.44 12.94
CA GLY A 144 20.17 10.19 12.64
C GLY A 144 19.31 8.92 12.72
N LEU A 145 17.99 9.05 12.92
CA LEU A 145 17.06 7.91 13.07
C LEU A 145 16.53 7.38 11.73
N MET A 146 16.74 8.12 10.66
CA MET A 146 16.16 7.80 9.36
C MET A 146 16.89 6.62 8.68
N PRO A 147 16.15 5.58 8.25
CA PRO A 147 16.76 4.46 7.58
C PRO A 147 17.21 4.84 6.17
N LYS A 148 18.33 4.25 5.74
CA LYS A 148 18.84 4.37 4.36
C LYS A 148 18.69 3.04 3.64
N HIS A 149 18.25 3.09 2.39
CA HIS A 149 18.04 1.90 1.56
C HIS A 149 18.65 2.14 0.17
N PRO A 150 19.84 1.58 -0.13
CA PRO A 150 20.37 1.56 -1.48
C PRO A 150 19.62 0.51 -2.33
N ALA A 151 19.83 0.56 -3.65
CA ALA A 151 19.36 -0.52 -4.51
C ALA A 151 20.06 -1.85 -4.16
N ASP A 152 19.35 -2.96 -4.39
CA ASP A 152 19.76 -4.32 -4.06
C ASP A 152 19.57 -5.21 -5.30
N PRO A 153 20.57 -5.24 -6.22
CA PRO A 153 20.49 -5.99 -7.47
C PRO A 153 20.44 -7.50 -7.27
N GLU A 154 21.00 -8.02 -6.17
CA GLU A 154 21.00 -9.47 -5.89
C GLU A 154 19.58 -10.00 -5.67
N ASN A 155 18.69 -9.16 -5.14
CA ASN A 155 17.28 -9.49 -4.89
C ASN A 155 16.32 -8.81 -5.89
N ASP A 156 16.82 -8.31 -7.02
CA ASP A 156 16.04 -7.58 -8.04
C ASP A 156 15.18 -6.44 -7.44
N ARG A 157 15.76 -5.71 -6.47
CA ARG A 157 15.06 -4.69 -5.69
C ARG A 157 15.68 -3.31 -5.91
N PRO A 158 14.99 -2.40 -6.64
CA PRO A 158 15.46 -1.03 -6.80
C PRO A 158 15.36 -0.25 -5.48
N ALA A 159 16.11 0.85 -5.36
CA ALA A 159 16.23 1.66 -4.16
C ALA A 159 14.86 2.17 -3.67
N TYR A 160 14.00 2.64 -4.58
CA TYR A 160 12.66 3.15 -4.22
C TYR A 160 11.69 2.11 -3.66
N VAL A 161 11.99 0.81 -3.82
CA VAL A 161 11.18 -0.29 -3.28
C VAL A 161 11.77 -0.74 -1.95
N VAL A 162 11.24 -0.16 -0.88
CA VAL A 162 11.66 -0.43 0.50
C VAL A 162 10.85 -1.56 1.12
N ASP A 163 11.34 -2.16 2.21
CA ASP A 163 10.60 -3.17 2.97
C ASP A 163 9.70 -2.57 4.08
N ALA A 164 8.80 -3.39 4.62
CA ALA A 164 7.89 -2.99 5.69
C ALA A 164 8.61 -2.45 6.94
N ARG A 165 9.82 -2.96 7.24
CA ARG A 165 10.61 -2.50 8.39
C ARG A 165 11.13 -1.09 8.16
N HIS A 166 11.69 -0.82 6.98
CA HIS A 166 12.13 0.51 6.56
C HIS A 166 10.97 1.50 6.62
N GLY A 167 9.82 1.15 6.04
CA GLY A 167 8.64 2.02 6.02
C GLY A 167 8.08 2.33 7.41
N THR A 168 8.01 1.32 8.28
CA THR A 168 7.59 1.49 9.68
C THR A 168 8.58 2.37 10.44
N SER A 169 9.88 2.11 10.29
CA SER A 169 10.93 2.86 10.99
C SER A 169 10.96 4.32 10.55
N CYS A 170 10.82 4.58 9.25
CA CYS A 170 10.68 5.93 8.70
C CYS A 170 9.48 6.67 9.28
N THR A 171 8.31 6.02 9.33
CA THR A 171 7.08 6.64 9.85
C THR A 171 7.21 6.97 11.34
N ILE A 172 7.81 6.07 12.13
CA ILE A 172 8.06 6.31 13.55
C ILE A 172 9.05 7.47 13.73
N ALA A 173 10.19 7.45 13.02
CA ALA A 173 11.21 8.49 13.13
C ALA A 173 10.66 9.88 12.84
N VAL A 174 9.91 10.04 11.74
CA VAL A 174 9.29 11.33 11.38
C VAL A 174 8.32 11.81 12.46
N SER A 175 7.41 10.95 12.92
CA SER A 175 6.43 11.31 13.94
C SER A 175 7.06 11.57 15.31
N THR A 176 8.17 10.93 15.66
CA THR A 176 8.87 11.18 16.92
C THR A 176 9.57 12.54 16.93
N VAL A 177 10.12 12.97 15.80
CA VAL A 177 10.96 14.16 15.72
C VAL A 177 10.15 15.42 15.34
N ILE A 178 9.09 15.27 14.55
CA ILE A 178 8.27 16.39 14.07
C ILE A 178 6.93 16.39 14.79
N GLN A 179 6.86 17.18 15.87
CA GLN A 179 5.67 17.25 16.73
C GLN A 179 4.39 17.65 15.97
N ALA A 180 4.51 18.53 14.96
CA ALA A 180 3.37 18.96 14.15
C ALA A 180 2.71 17.80 13.38
N LEU A 181 3.51 16.82 12.94
CA LEU A 181 3.00 15.63 12.27
C LEU A 181 2.42 14.64 13.27
N ALA A 182 3.01 14.52 14.47
CA ALA A 182 2.52 13.66 15.53
C ALA A 182 1.12 14.04 16.04
N THR A 183 0.80 15.34 16.05
CA THR A 183 -0.48 15.88 16.52
C THR A 183 -1.46 16.18 15.39
N SER A 184 -1.06 15.98 14.13
CA SER A 184 -1.91 16.26 12.99
C SER A 184 -3.16 15.39 12.99
N VAL A 185 -4.31 16.00 12.67
CA VAL A 185 -5.54 15.24 12.38
C VAL A 185 -5.37 14.69 10.97
N PRO A 186 -5.34 13.37 10.77
CA PRO A 186 -5.17 12.81 9.43
C PRO A 186 -6.16 13.44 8.46
N GLY A 187 -5.74 13.74 7.23
CA GLY A 187 -6.55 14.14 6.05
C GLY A 187 -7.24 15.47 6.10
N ASP A 188 -6.79 16.34 6.98
CA ASP A 188 -7.10 17.75 6.83
C ASP A 188 -6.69 18.24 5.43
N LEU A 189 -5.54 17.80 4.91
CA LEU A 189 -5.09 18.17 3.57
C LEU A 189 -6.06 17.69 2.48
N LYS A 190 -6.46 16.41 2.53
CA LYS A 190 -7.44 15.87 1.56
C LYS A 190 -8.74 16.65 1.63
N ARG A 191 -9.25 16.88 2.85
CA ARG A 191 -10.51 17.60 3.08
C ARG A 191 -10.43 19.03 2.53
N ARG A 192 -9.37 19.77 2.84
CA ARG A 192 -9.15 21.13 2.35
C ARG A 192 -9.11 21.19 0.84
N LYS A 193 -8.29 20.34 0.20
CA LYS A 193 -8.25 20.24 -1.27
C LYS A 193 -9.62 19.93 -1.87
N GLN A 194 -10.37 19.01 -1.26
CA GLN A 194 -11.70 18.67 -1.74
C GLN A 194 -12.65 19.87 -1.64
N LEU A 195 -12.64 20.63 -0.53
CA LEU A 195 -13.48 21.82 -0.37
C LEU A 195 -13.06 22.99 -1.27
N GLU A 196 -11.77 23.11 -1.59
CA GLU A 196 -11.24 24.13 -2.51
C GLU A 196 -11.55 23.79 -3.98
N CYS A 197 -11.40 22.53 -4.39
CA CYS A 197 -11.67 22.09 -5.77
C CYS A 197 -13.16 21.87 -6.05
N HIS A 198 -13.93 21.43 -5.05
CA HIS A 198 -15.36 21.17 -5.14
C HIS A 198 -16.08 21.93 -4.02
N PRO A 199 -16.34 23.24 -4.20
CA PRO A 199 -17.05 24.03 -3.20
C PRO A 199 -18.39 23.38 -2.85
N MET A 200 -18.65 23.22 -1.56
CA MET A 200 -19.81 22.49 -1.05
C MET A 200 -21.12 22.92 -1.71
N GLN A 201 -21.30 24.23 -1.91
CA GLN A 201 -22.53 24.75 -2.51
C GLN A 201 -22.72 24.24 -3.94
N ARG A 202 -21.67 24.29 -4.78
CA ARG A 202 -21.75 23.80 -6.17
C ARG A 202 -22.03 22.31 -6.22
N PHE A 203 -21.37 21.54 -5.36
CA PHE A 203 -21.60 20.10 -5.26
C PHE A 203 -23.07 19.80 -4.89
N LEU A 204 -23.62 20.50 -3.90
CA LEU A 204 -25.02 20.33 -3.50
C LEU A 204 -26.01 20.77 -4.58
N ASP A 205 -25.70 21.84 -5.31
CA ASP A 205 -26.51 22.33 -6.42
C ASP A 205 -26.53 21.31 -7.58
N GLU A 206 -25.38 20.70 -7.90
CA GLU A 206 -25.27 19.60 -8.87
C GLU A 206 -26.08 18.37 -8.43
N CYS A 207 -25.93 17.92 -7.18
CA CYS A 207 -26.70 16.80 -6.65
C CYS A 207 -28.21 17.07 -6.68
N ARG A 208 -28.64 18.29 -6.34
CA ARG A 208 -30.05 18.68 -6.44
C ARG A 208 -30.52 18.65 -7.89
N GLY A 209 -29.74 19.21 -8.82
CA GLY A 209 -30.07 19.21 -10.24
C GLY A 209 -30.24 17.79 -10.79
N GLU A 210 -29.30 16.89 -10.50
CA GLU A 210 -29.37 15.48 -10.90
C GLU A 210 -30.60 14.78 -10.31
N TRP A 211 -30.89 15.01 -9.04
CA TRP A 211 -32.05 14.43 -8.36
C TRP A 211 -33.38 14.90 -8.98
N GLU A 212 -33.50 16.19 -9.27
CA GLU A 212 -34.67 16.75 -9.93
C GLU A 212 -34.83 16.24 -11.36
N ASP A 213 -33.72 16.14 -12.12
CA ASP A 213 -33.71 15.55 -13.46
C ASP A 213 -34.12 14.08 -13.45
N TYR A 214 -33.61 13.31 -12.49
CA TYR A 214 -34.04 11.94 -12.28
C TYR A 214 -35.54 11.89 -12.00
N GLY A 215 -36.05 12.70 -11.07
CA GLY A 215 -37.48 12.78 -10.75
C GLY A 215 -38.35 13.18 -11.96
N ARG A 216 -37.84 14.01 -12.88
CA ARG A 216 -38.53 14.35 -14.14
C ARG A 216 -38.59 13.20 -15.12
N LYS A 217 -37.52 12.40 -15.26
CA LYS A 217 -37.45 11.27 -16.20
C LYS A 217 -38.38 10.10 -15.84
N TRP A 218 -38.78 10.01 -14.58
CA TRP A 218 -39.62 8.92 -14.06
C TRP A 218 -41.08 9.36 -13.77
N LYS A 219 -41.48 10.54 -14.24
CA LYS A 219 -42.88 10.96 -14.35
C LYS A 219 -43.38 10.76 -15.78
#